data_AF-A0A1J4VW27-F1
#
_entry.id   AF-A0A1J4VW27-F1
#
_cell.length_a   1.000
_cell.length_b   1.000
_cell.length_c   1.000
_cell.angle_alpha   90.00
_cell.angle_beta   90.00
_cell.angle_gamma   90.00
#
_symmetry.space_group_name_H-M   'P 1'
#
loop_
_entity.id
_entity.type
_entity.pdbx_description
1 polymer ?
#
loop_
_entity_poly.entity_id
_entity_poly.type
_entity_poly.pdbx_seq_one_letter_code
_entity_poly.pdbx_strand_id
1 'polypeptide(L)'
;MTSVNIGRRIKYEDLERALIKAAEQTGLNIRSKENFRKEYQLGSVQELSVYSGTTFYLSGGILPAMEISTDKRWPTDSFSLHSGLGFGFASKRKVRKYLDAVSRHL
;
A
#
# COMPACT_ATOMS: atom_id res chain seq x y z
N MET A 1 -4.79 -11.08 5.10
CA MET A 1 -3.72 -10.14 4.71
C MET A 1 -2.57 -10.95 4.14
N THR A 2 -2.11 -10.61 2.95
CA THR A 2 -1.09 -11.33 2.20
C THR A 2 0.12 -10.42 1.99
N SER A 3 1.32 -10.86 2.36
CA SER A 3 2.54 -10.11 2.06
C SER A 3 2.93 -10.30 0.59
N VAL A 4 3.26 -9.20 -0.09
CA VAL A 4 3.73 -9.16 -1.47
C VAL A 4 5.21 -8.79 -1.44
N ASN A 5 6.06 -9.70 -1.91
CA ASN A 5 7.50 -9.49 -2.02
C ASN A 5 7.84 -8.76 -3.34
N ILE A 6 8.61 -7.68 -3.24
CA ILE A 6 9.04 -6.83 -4.37
C ILE A 6 10.24 -7.45 -5.10
N GLY A 7 10.99 -8.32 -4.44
CA GLY A 7 12.20 -8.97 -4.97
C GLY A 7 13.47 -8.12 -4.89
N ARG A 8 13.35 -6.85 -4.50
CA ARG A 8 14.46 -5.92 -4.25
C ARG A 8 14.07 -4.84 -3.26
N ARG A 9 15.09 -4.18 -2.69
CA ARG A 9 14.91 -3.00 -1.83
C ARG A 9 14.71 -1.75 -2.68
N ILE A 10 13.64 -1.02 -2.41
CA ILE A 10 13.31 0.25 -3.09
C ILE A 10 13.02 1.35 -2.08
N LYS A 11 13.02 2.60 -2.57
CA LYS A 11 12.55 3.73 -1.79
C LYS A 11 11.05 3.61 -1.60
N TYR A 12 10.59 3.99 -0.42
CA TYR A 12 9.18 3.96 -0.06
C TYR A 12 8.32 4.81 -1.03
N GLU A 13 8.83 5.96 -1.44
CA GLU A 13 8.14 6.90 -2.34
C GLU A 13 8.00 6.35 -3.77
N ASP A 14 8.90 5.45 -4.19
CA ASP A 14 8.82 4.78 -5.48
C ASP A 14 7.75 3.68 -5.44
N LEU A 15 7.66 2.96 -4.32
CA LEU A 15 6.59 1.99 -4.08
C LEU A 15 5.20 2.64 -4.14
N GLU A 16 4.98 3.72 -3.39
CA GLU A 16 3.68 4.40 -3.37
C GLU A 16 3.28 4.89 -4.77
N ARG A 17 4.22 5.49 -5.50
CA ARG A 17 3.97 5.95 -6.87
C ARG A 17 3.62 4.78 -7.80
N ALA A 18 4.29 3.64 -7.67
CA ALA A 18 3.97 2.45 -8.47
C ALA A 18 2.57 1.90 -8.13
N LEU A 19 2.19 1.86 -6.85
CA LEU A 19 0.87 1.42 -6.41
C LEU A 19 -0.27 2.31 -6.94
N ILE A 20 -0.07 3.63 -6.93
CA ILE A 20 -1.04 4.61 -7.45
C ILE A 20 -1.19 4.47 -8.97
N LYS A 21 -0.07 4.48 -9.71
CA LYS A 21 -0.09 4.34 -11.18
C LYS A 21 -0.72 3.02 -11.63
N ALA A 22 -0.48 1.93 -10.90
CA ALA A 22 -1.09 0.64 -11.20
C ALA A 22 -2.61 0.66 -11.02
N ALA A 23 -3.13 1.41 -10.04
CA ALA A 23 -4.58 1.54 -9.83
C ALA A 23 -5.23 2.27 -11.01
N GLU A 24 -4.66 3.41 -11.40
CA GLU A 24 -5.09 4.20 -12.54
C GLU A 24 -5.07 3.38 -13.84
N GLN A 25 -3.96 2.70 -14.13
CA GLN A 25 -3.81 1.87 -15.33
C GLN A 25 -4.79 0.68 -15.40
N THR A 26 -5.19 0.16 -14.24
CA THR A 26 -6.11 -0.99 -14.18
C THR A 26 -7.58 -0.61 -14.06
N GLY A 27 -7.89 0.69 -14.04
CA GLY A 27 -9.26 1.21 -13.90
C GLY A 27 -9.83 1.02 -12.51
N LEU A 28 -8.97 1.02 -11.48
CA LEU A 28 -9.38 1.01 -10.08
C LEU A 28 -9.37 2.45 -9.55
N ASN A 29 -10.42 2.82 -8.83
CA ASN A 29 -10.41 4.04 -8.04
C ASN A 29 -9.51 3.82 -6.83
N ILE A 30 -8.75 4.84 -6.44
CA ILE A 30 -7.83 4.79 -5.32
C ILE A 30 -8.14 5.90 -4.32
N ARG A 31 -8.10 5.57 -3.04
CA ARG A 31 -8.06 6.53 -1.93
C ARG A 31 -6.92 6.15 -1.00
N SER A 32 -6.09 7.11 -0.62
CA SER A 32 -5.01 6.90 0.34
C SER A 32 -5.37 7.46 1.71
N LYS A 33 -4.83 6.83 2.75
CA LYS A 33 -4.84 7.31 4.13
C LYS A 33 -3.44 7.16 4.69
N GLU A 34 -2.84 8.28 5.07
CA GLU A 34 -1.58 8.28 5.79
C GLU A 34 -1.77 7.74 7.20
N ASN A 35 -0.83 6.92 7.64
CA ASN A 35 -0.77 6.36 8.98
C ASN A 35 0.40 7.01 9.72
N PHE A 36 0.20 7.27 11.00
CA PHE A 36 1.20 7.82 11.90
C PHE A 36 1.34 6.91 13.12
N ARG A 37 2.55 6.79 13.63
CA ARG A 37 2.85 6.08 14.87
C ARG A 37 3.42 7.06 15.89
N LYS A 38 3.18 6.76 17.17
CA LYS A 38 3.80 7.49 18.27
C LYS A 38 5.22 7.00 18.48
N GLU A 39 6.14 7.93 18.65
CA GLU A 39 7.52 7.67 19.06
C GLU A 39 7.89 8.60 20.22
N TYR A 40 8.83 8.17 21.06
CA TYR A 40 9.38 9.01 22.12
C TYR A 40 10.83 9.35 21.81
N GLN A 41 11.16 10.63 21.80
CA GLN A 41 12.53 11.09 21.65
C GLN A 41 13.22 11.22 23.01
N LEU A 42 14.28 10.44 23.22
CA LEU A 42 15.11 10.53 24.42
C LEU A 42 15.97 11.81 24.37
N GLY A 43 16.16 12.43 25.54
CA GLY A 43 16.84 13.72 25.70
C GLY A 43 15.89 14.83 26.17
N SER A 44 14.70 14.93 25.56
CA SER A 44 13.62 15.86 25.97
C SER A 44 12.35 15.15 26.47
N VAL A 45 12.27 13.81 26.32
CA VAL A 45 11.06 13.00 26.53
C VAL A 45 9.86 13.65 25.85
N GLN A 46 9.97 13.82 24.53
CA GLN A 46 8.91 14.37 23.70
C GLN A 46 8.19 13.26 22.95
N GLU A 47 6.86 13.28 22.98
CA GLU A 47 6.02 12.45 22.12
C GLU A 47 5.99 13.05 20.70
N LEU A 48 6.35 12.24 19.71
CA LEU A 48 6.32 12.59 18.30
C LEU A 48 5.28 11.74 17.57
N SER A 49 4.53 12.39 16.68
CA SER A 49 3.68 11.70 15.70
C SER A 49 4.48 11.56 14.40
N VAL A 50 4.99 10.37 14.13
CA VAL A 50 5.87 10.10 12.99
C VAL A 50 5.10 9.30 11.94
N TYR A 51 5.15 9.77 10.69
CA TYR A 51 4.55 9.07 9.57
C TYR A 51 5.11 7.64 9.43
N SER A 52 4.23 6.64 9.40
CA SER A 52 4.56 5.22 9.45
C SER A 52 4.18 4.43 8.21
N GLY A 53 3.52 5.06 7.23
CA GLY A 53 3.18 4.45 5.95
C GLY A 53 1.79 4.86 5.47
N THR A 54 1.31 4.25 4.39
CA THR A 54 0.01 4.58 3.78
C THR A 54 -0.83 3.33 3.58
N THR A 55 -2.13 3.46 3.85
CA THR A 55 -3.15 2.50 3.43
C THR A 55 -3.86 3.02 2.19
N PHE A 56 -3.85 2.23 1.12
CA PHE A 56 -4.57 2.49 -0.13
C PHE A 56 -5.81 1.60 -0.21
N TYR A 57 -6.97 2.24 -0.35
CA TYR A 57 -8.25 1.59 -0.59
C TYR A 57 -8.55 1.64 -2.08
N LEU A 58 -8.67 0.45 -2.69
CA LEU A 58 -8.94 0.29 -4.11
C LEU A 58 -10.38 -0.18 -4.31
N SER A 59 -11.13 0.48 -5.21
CA SER A 59 -12.50 0.09 -5.56
C SER A 59 -12.71 -0.06 -7.07
N GLY A 60 -13.60 -0.98 -7.45
CA GLY A 60 -14.09 -1.11 -8.82
C GLY A 60 -15.48 -0.48 -8.91
N GLY A 61 -15.56 0.79 -9.31
CA GLY A 61 -16.80 1.55 -9.16
C GLY A 61 -17.13 1.79 -7.69
N ILE A 62 -18.34 1.42 -7.27
CA ILE A 62 -18.82 1.59 -5.89
C ILE A 62 -18.42 0.46 -4.92
N LEU A 63 -17.93 -0.67 -5.45
CA LEU A 63 -17.60 -1.83 -4.61
C LEU A 63 -16.12 -1.83 -4.20
N PRO A 64 -15.80 -2.01 -2.91
CA PRO A 64 -14.44 -2.24 -2.46
C PRO A 64 -13.84 -3.45 -3.18
N ALA A 65 -12.61 -3.29 -3.67
CA ALA A 65 -11.89 -4.33 -4.38
C ALA A 65 -10.76 -4.90 -3.52
N MET A 66 -9.87 -4.04 -3.03
CA MET A 66 -8.67 -4.44 -2.30
C MET A 66 -8.25 -3.31 -1.35
N GLU A 67 -7.53 -3.67 -0.29
CA GLU A 67 -6.78 -2.74 0.55
C GLU A 67 -5.29 -3.07 0.45
N ILE A 68 -4.45 -2.05 0.39
CA ILE A 68 -3.00 -2.20 0.37
C ILE A 68 -2.42 -1.37 1.48
N SER A 69 -1.61 -1.98 2.33
CA SER A 69 -0.93 -1.30 3.42
C SER A 69 0.57 -1.36 3.21
N THR A 70 1.19 -0.20 3.32
CA THR A 70 2.63 -0.01 3.25
C THR A 70 3.14 0.40 4.64
N ASP A 71 4.37 0.03 4.96
CA ASP A 71 5.06 0.45 6.19
C ASP A 71 6.29 1.25 5.74
N LYS A 72 6.45 2.46 6.28
CA LYS A 72 7.63 3.30 6.05
C LYS A 72 8.80 2.72 6.83
N ARG A 73 9.35 1.64 6.29
CA ARG A 73 10.68 1.13 6.60
C ARG A 73 11.56 1.44 5.41
N TRP A 74 12.69 2.10 5.68
CA TRP A 74 13.61 2.51 4.62
C TRP A 74 14.86 1.63 4.67
N PRO A 75 15.21 0.95 3.56
CA PRO A 75 14.40 0.67 2.37
C PRO A 75 13.34 -0.43 2.60
N THR A 76 12.30 -0.47 1.77
CA THR A 76 11.25 -1.51 1.81
C THR A 76 11.43 -2.53 0.70
N ASP A 77 11.06 -3.78 0.98
CA ASP A 77 11.08 -4.92 0.04
C ASP A 77 9.72 -5.62 -0.07
N SER A 78 8.70 -5.11 0.61
CA SER A 78 7.38 -5.72 0.65
C SER A 78 6.27 -4.74 0.99
N PHE A 79 5.04 -5.13 0.65
CA PHE A 79 3.82 -4.47 1.09
C PHE A 79 2.74 -5.52 1.38
N SER A 80 1.68 -5.11 2.05
CA SER A 80 0.59 -6.00 2.41
C SER A 80 -0.63 -5.74 1.53
N LEU A 81 -1.23 -6.81 1.01
CA LEU A 81 -2.46 -6.76 0.23
C LEU A 81 -3.57 -7.52 0.97
N HIS A 82 -4.74 -6.92 1.04
CA HIS A 82 -5.96 -7.54 1.55
C HIS A 82 -7.02 -7.55 0.45
N SER A 83 -7.54 -8.74 0.16
CA SER A 83 -8.73 -8.96 -0.68
C SER A 83 -9.55 -10.09 -0.05
N GLY A 84 -10.80 -9.83 0.31
CA GLY A 84 -11.67 -10.75 1.04
C GLY A 84 -12.82 -10.05 1.77
N LEU A 85 -13.64 -10.82 2.48
CA LEU A 85 -14.78 -10.30 3.25
C LEU A 85 -14.33 -9.17 4.19
N GLY A 86 -14.94 -7.99 4.08
CA GLY A 86 -14.59 -6.79 4.87
C GLY A 86 -13.58 -5.84 4.22
N PHE A 87 -12.83 -6.27 3.20
CA PHE A 87 -11.73 -5.49 2.60
C PHE A 87 -11.75 -5.48 1.05
N GLY A 88 -12.74 -6.15 0.45
CA GLY A 88 -13.09 -6.07 -0.97
C GLY A 88 -13.15 -7.41 -1.69
N PHE A 89 -13.86 -7.46 -2.82
CA PHE A 89 -14.19 -8.70 -3.53
C PHE A 89 -13.44 -8.83 -4.88
N ALA A 90 -12.18 -8.40 -4.93
CA ALA A 90 -11.39 -8.58 -6.15
C ALA A 90 -11.19 -10.06 -6.47
N SER A 91 -11.52 -10.46 -7.70
CA SER A 91 -11.20 -11.80 -8.20
C SER A 91 -9.68 -12.00 -8.28
N LYS A 92 -9.21 -13.25 -8.21
CA LYS A 92 -7.78 -13.58 -8.39
C LYS A 92 -7.20 -12.98 -9.67
N ARG A 93 -7.98 -12.94 -10.76
CA ARG A 93 -7.58 -12.31 -12.02
C ARG A 93 -7.34 -10.81 -11.87
N LYS A 94 -8.20 -10.11 -11.13
CA LYS A 94 -8.07 -8.67 -10.89
C LYS A 94 -6.86 -8.34 -10.02
N VAL A 95 -6.65 -9.11 -8.94
CA VAL A 95 -5.45 -9.00 -8.09
C VAL A 95 -4.18 -9.19 -8.91
N ARG A 96 -4.10 -10.25 -9.72
CA ARG A 96 -2.95 -10.50 -10.61
C ARG A 96 -2.73 -9.37 -11.61
N LYS A 97 -3.78 -8.86 -12.25
CA LYS A 97 -3.68 -7.74 -13.20
C LYS A 97 -3.10 -6.49 -12.52
N TYR A 98 -3.54 -6.21 -11.29
CA TYR A 98 -3.01 -5.08 -10.53
C TYR A 98 -1.53 -5.28 -10.15
N LEU A 99 -1.18 -6.44 -9.59
CA LEU A 99 0.20 -6.73 -9.21
C LEU A 99 1.17 -6.73 -10.42
N ASP A 100 0.71 -7.21 -11.57
CA ASP A 100 1.46 -7.12 -12.82
C ASP A 100 1.69 -5.67 -13.26
N ALA A 101 0.70 -4.79 -13.10
CA ALA A 101 0.86 -3.37 -13.35
C ALA A 101 1.83 -2.71 -12.35
N VAL A 102 1.76 -3.05 -11.06
CA VAL A 102 2.72 -2.58 -10.04
C VAL A 102 4.13 -2.95 -10.43
N SER A 103 4.37 -4.22 -10.80
CA SER A 103 5.69 -4.73 -11.23
C SER A 103 6.32 -3.92 -12.36
N ARG A 104 5.51 -3.42 -13.32
CA ARG A 104 5.99 -2.61 -14.45
C ARG A 104 6.37 -1.17 -14.08
N HIS A 105 5.86 -0.66 -12.96
CA HIS A 105 6.15 0.70 -12.47
C HIS A 105 7.25 0.74 -11.41
N LEU A 106 7.76 -0.42 -11.01
CA LEU A 106 8.80 -0.58 -9.99
C LEU A 106 10.20 -0.49 -10.56
#